data_AF-A0A182TRY9-F1
#
_entry.id   AF-A0A182TRY9-F1
#
_cell.length_a   1.000
_cell.length_b   1.000
_cell.length_c   1.000
_cell.angle_alpha   90.00
_cell.angle_beta   90.00
_cell.angle_gamma   90.00
#
_symmetry.space_group_name_H-M   'P 1'
#
loop_
_entity.id
_entity.type
_entity.pdbx_description
1 polymer ?
#
loop_
_entity_poly.entity_id
_entity_poly.type
_entity_poly.pdbx_seq_one_letter_code
_entity_poly.pdbx_strand_id
1 'polypeptide(L)'
;LIAAKYVLSAAHCKVDDEKIPPDTVRLGDTNLATTEDDETAQQFKIVSFTVHEKFKKNRKYYDIALIELDREAKFNTAVCPICLWPLDNIHEYSSSLRAIGFGFTTYSEFRCISHSEINKKNLCNTQIFHHTASGMSPTLQKVSLNYYDSDSCNNELPKDARLRYGLTSDQFCTKTPHKDACLGDSGGPLQIDLSDVTRTIPYLTGVVSFGTGCWDGSMGVYTKVASYINWIRERVNVTVDPIECARNTECLAARSFSDSRLSPQNNSPFFKVNLRKADNSSFHQCSGALIDYRHVVTSATCAIRNNQQPAFIEANKEMVEIVDIDVHPKFVAGKTYHNLAVLTLGKFYNPNKIYQIIAPGCIWKEERITDPIVFFSGYGPEVKNEPEDVANNVSLKVLVALVTENGRCEASDAWKVNSTLWSGFNSDFLCTFNPIDLVPGICKLEPGGAVSNFRRDNIVPYVYAVNTMDEVPYGQSMSGQRVDYQGQNSPHPAVDHNHLVSIIRSIELYENGHCTLPSGAPGRCLHYTRCPSMYWNRQNVDMFLRLNLIPLCNRAQETVCCQV
;
A
#
# COMPACT_ATOMS: atom_id res chain seq x y z
N LEU A 1 -8.97 -16.07 -15.16
CA LEU A 1 -9.42 -14.98 -16.07
C LEU A 1 -8.45 -13.82 -15.94
N ILE A 2 -7.81 -13.37 -17.01
CA ILE A 2 -6.84 -12.24 -16.97
C ILE A 2 -7.39 -10.97 -17.63
N ALA A 3 -8.43 -11.10 -18.46
CA ALA A 3 -9.24 -10.02 -19.01
C ALA A 3 -10.62 -10.59 -19.41
N ALA A 4 -11.59 -9.73 -19.75
CA ALA A 4 -12.97 -10.14 -20.00
C ALA A 4 -13.13 -11.32 -20.99
N LYS A 5 -12.24 -11.42 -21.98
CA LYS A 5 -12.27 -12.48 -23.02
C LYS A 5 -11.11 -13.48 -22.95
N TYR A 6 -10.20 -13.35 -21.98
CA TYR A 6 -8.94 -14.09 -21.98
C TYR A 6 -8.67 -14.81 -20.66
N VAL A 7 -8.31 -16.09 -20.74
CA VAL A 7 -7.89 -16.93 -19.62
C VAL A 7 -6.46 -17.40 -19.84
N LEU A 8 -5.63 -17.32 -18.80
CA LEU A 8 -4.28 -17.87 -18.80
C LEU A 8 -4.31 -19.25 -18.14
N SER A 9 -3.60 -20.21 -18.73
CA SER A 9 -3.47 -21.58 -18.21
C SER A 9 -2.12 -22.18 -18.62
N ALA A 10 -1.88 -23.45 -18.31
CA ALA A 10 -0.69 -24.18 -18.74
C ALA A 10 -0.85 -24.73 -20.16
N ALA A 11 0.27 -24.88 -20.88
CA ALA A 11 0.26 -25.42 -22.23
C ALA A 11 -0.05 -26.91 -22.27
N HIS A 12 0.34 -27.66 -21.24
CA HIS A 12 0.03 -29.08 -21.15
C HIS A 12 -1.47 -29.37 -21.00
N CYS A 13 -2.28 -28.39 -20.58
CA CYS A 13 -3.75 -28.51 -20.50
C CYS A 13 -4.46 -28.47 -21.86
N LYS A 14 -3.73 -28.27 -22.97
CA LYS A 14 -4.31 -28.20 -24.33
C LYS A 14 -5.05 -29.48 -24.73
N VAL A 15 -4.57 -30.63 -24.27
CA VAL A 15 -5.21 -31.93 -24.47
C VAL A 15 -4.93 -32.83 -23.27
N ASP A 16 -5.88 -33.68 -22.93
CA ASP A 16 -5.70 -34.69 -21.90
C ASP A 16 -4.80 -35.87 -22.37
N ASP A 17 -4.77 -36.94 -21.57
CA ASP A 17 -4.02 -38.16 -21.87
C ASP A 17 -4.61 -38.94 -23.06
N GLU A 18 -5.90 -38.80 -23.32
CA GLU A 18 -6.62 -39.37 -24.46
C GLU A 18 -6.54 -38.50 -25.73
N LYS A 19 -5.86 -37.36 -25.64
CA LYS A 19 -5.69 -36.33 -26.69
C LYS A 19 -6.99 -35.57 -27.01
N ILE A 20 -7.92 -35.52 -26.08
CA ILE A 20 -9.17 -34.77 -26.18
C ILE A 20 -8.90 -33.32 -25.73
N PRO A 21 -9.26 -32.31 -26.54
CA PRO A 21 -9.10 -30.92 -26.16
C PRO A 21 -10.25 -30.46 -25.23
N PRO A 22 -10.00 -29.45 -24.36
CA PRO A 22 -11.06 -28.71 -23.68
C PRO A 22 -12.07 -28.13 -24.66
N ASP A 23 -13.36 -28.13 -24.31
CA ASP A 23 -14.40 -27.47 -25.08
C ASP A 23 -14.94 -26.19 -24.41
N THR A 24 -14.82 -26.09 -23.09
CA THR A 24 -15.54 -25.12 -22.27
C THR A 24 -14.66 -24.52 -21.18
N VAL A 25 -14.89 -23.23 -20.88
CA VAL A 25 -14.42 -22.56 -19.66
C VAL A 25 -15.62 -22.21 -18.78
N ARG A 26 -15.54 -22.51 -17.48
CA ARG A 26 -16.53 -22.12 -16.48
C ARG A 26 -15.90 -21.18 -15.44
N LEU A 27 -16.56 -20.07 -15.15
CA LEU A 27 -16.09 -19.02 -14.25
C LEU A 27 -17.12 -18.77 -13.14
N GLY A 28 -16.66 -18.38 -11.95
CA GLY A 28 -17.53 -17.95 -10.84
C GLY A 28 -18.16 -19.09 -10.03
N ASP A 29 -17.57 -20.28 -10.07
CA ASP A 29 -18.05 -21.47 -9.37
C ASP A 29 -17.17 -21.76 -8.14
N THR A 30 -17.79 -22.10 -7.02
CA THR A 30 -17.12 -22.40 -5.75
C THR A 30 -17.40 -23.82 -5.24
N ASN A 31 -18.44 -24.48 -5.77
CA ASN A 31 -18.83 -25.83 -5.41
C ASN A 31 -19.36 -26.61 -6.62
N LEU A 32 -18.51 -27.45 -7.20
CA LEU A 32 -18.83 -28.25 -8.38
C LEU A 32 -19.88 -29.34 -8.13
N ALA A 33 -20.25 -29.61 -6.86
CA ALA A 33 -21.25 -30.62 -6.52
C ALA A 33 -22.67 -30.06 -6.42
N THR A 34 -22.86 -28.75 -6.45
CA THR A 34 -24.16 -28.09 -6.27
C THR A 34 -24.44 -27.09 -7.38
N THR A 35 -25.72 -26.79 -7.59
CA THR A 35 -26.17 -25.75 -8.53
C THR A 35 -26.60 -24.46 -7.81
N GLU A 36 -26.32 -24.33 -6.52
CA GLU A 36 -26.75 -23.17 -5.71
C GLU A 36 -25.95 -21.90 -6.05
N ASP A 37 -24.69 -22.05 -6.46
CA ASP A 37 -23.80 -20.98 -6.92
C ASP A 37 -23.87 -20.73 -8.44
N ASP A 38 -24.69 -21.50 -9.16
CA ASP A 38 -24.91 -21.37 -10.62
C ASP A 38 -25.47 -20.01 -11.02
N GLU A 39 -26.12 -19.28 -10.10
CA GLU A 39 -26.71 -17.96 -10.40
C GLU A 39 -25.64 -16.94 -10.84
N THR A 40 -24.40 -17.10 -10.39
CA THR A 40 -23.28 -16.21 -10.74
C THR A 40 -22.27 -16.84 -11.70
N ALA A 41 -22.36 -18.16 -11.89
CA ALA A 41 -21.48 -18.91 -12.77
C ALA A 41 -21.73 -18.59 -14.24
N GLN A 42 -20.65 -18.52 -15.02
CA GLN A 42 -20.70 -18.23 -16.46
C GLN A 42 -19.90 -19.25 -17.25
N GLN A 43 -20.50 -19.79 -18.31
CA GLN A 43 -19.92 -20.85 -19.13
C GLN A 43 -19.67 -20.37 -20.57
N PHE A 44 -18.47 -20.60 -21.09
CA PHE A 44 -17.99 -20.07 -22.37
C PHE A 44 -17.43 -21.19 -23.24
N LYS A 45 -17.66 -21.10 -24.55
CA LYS A 45 -16.94 -21.94 -25.50
C LYS A 45 -15.54 -21.40 -25.72
N ILE A 46 -14.61 -22.30 -26.03
CA ILE A 46 -13.23 -21.93 -26.35
C ILE A 46 -13.12 -21.63 -27.84
N VAL A 47 -12.74 -20.40 -28.18
CA VAL A 47 -12.46 -19.97 -29.56
C VAL A 47 -11.07 -20.42 -29.98
N SER A 48 -10.09 -20.20 -29.10
CA SER A 48 -8.70 -20.56 -29.38
C SER A 48 -7.98 -20.99 -28.11
N PHE A 49 -7.05 -21.95 -28.26
CA PHE A 49 -6.14 -22.40 -27.22
C PHE A 49 -4.71 -22.29 -27.75
N THR A 50 -4.06 -21.16 -27.46
CA THR A 50 -2.75 -20.77 -27.98
C THR A 50 -1.67 -21.11 -26.97
N VAL A 51 -0.83 -22.09 -27.29
CA VAL A 51 0.34 -22.48 -26.47
C VAL A 51 1.57 -21.68 -26.89
N HIS A 52 2.50 -21.47 -25.97
CA HIS A 52 3.78 -20.84 -26.28
C HIS A 52 4.55 -21.62 -27.36
N GLU A 53 5.17 -20.92 -28.32
CA GLU A 53 5.77 -21.50 -29.54
C GLU A 53 6.92 -22.45 -29.24
N LYS A 54 7.60 -22.24 -28.11
CA LYS A 54 8.71 -23.08 -27.63
C LYS A 54 8.26 -24.28 -26.80
N PHE A 55 6.98 -24.40 -26.47
CA PHE A 55 6.45 -25.52 -25.69
C PHE A 55 6.61 -26.85 -26.43
N LYS A 56 7.00 -27.91 -25.70
CA LYS A 56 7.08 -29.28 -26.21
C LYS A 56 6.57 -30.24 -25.16
N LYS A 57 5.59 -31.10 -25.48
CA LYS A 57 4.96 -32.05 -24.52
C LYS A 57 5.96 -33.00 -23.84
N ASN A 58 7.08 -33.31 -24.48
CA ASN A 58 8.15 -34.15 -23.92
C ASN A 58 9.17 -33.38 -23.07
N ARG A 59 8.96 -32.08 -22.82
CA ARG A 59 9.76 -31.20 -21.98
C ARG A 59 8.85 -30.48 -20.98
N LYS A 60 9.46 -29.90 -19.94
CA LYS A 60 8.76 -29.19 -18.87
C LYS A 60 8.97 -27.67 -18.92
N TYR A 61 9.34 -27.14 -20.09
CA TYR A 61 9.65 -25.72 -20.30
C TYR A 61 8.56 -25.03 -21.11
N TYR A 62 8.42 -23.71 -20.96
CA TYR A 62 7.46 -22.88 -21.70
C TYR A 62 6.01 -23.33 -21.53
N ASP A 63 5.67 -23.82 -20.35
CA ASP A 63 4.37 -24.41 -20.06
C ASP A 63 3.33 -23.33 -19.70
N ILE A 64 2.91 -22.59 -20.73
CA ILE A 64 1.94 -21.50 -20.63
C ILE A 64 1.09 -21.40 -21.90
N ALA A 65 -0.18 -21.07 -21.72
CA ALA A 65 -1.15 -20.92 -22.79
C ALA A 65 -2.18 -19.83 -22.51
N LEU A 66 -2.70 -19.28 -23.61
CA LEU A 66 -3.78 -18.30 -23.63
C LEU A 66 -5.03 -18.93 -24.25
N ILE A 67 -6.16 -18.77 -23.58
CA ILE A 67 -7.47 -19.25 -24.01
C ILE A 67 -8.34 -18.03 -24.30
N GLU A 68 -8.90 -17.95 -25.51
CA GLU A 68 -9.87 -16.93 -25.90
C GLU A 68 -11.30 -17.46 -25.78
N LEU A 69 -12.16 -16.70 -25.12
CA LEU A 69 -13.57 -17.02 -24.91
C LEU A 69 -14.43 -16.60 -26.11
N ASP A 70 -15.56 -17.26 -26.34
CA ASP A 70 -16.51 -16.90 -27.42
C ASP A 70 -17.18 -15.53 -27.25
N ARG A 71 -17.26 -15.04 -26.01
CA ARG A 71 -17.79 -13.72 -25.66
C ARG A 71 -17.10 -13.19 -24.40
N GLU A 72 -17.28 -11.91 -24.13
CA GLU A 72 -16.79 -11.29 -22.90
C GLU A 72 -17.54 -11.78 -21.66
N ALA A 73 -16.80 -12.07 -20.60
CA ALA A 73 -17.33 -12.39 -19.29
C ALA A 73 -17.88 -11.13 -18.62
N LYS A 74 -19.05 -11.25 -18.00
CA LYS A 74 -19.66 -10.16 -17.23
C LYS A 74 -19.07 -10.14 -15.83
N PHE A 75 -18.42 -9.07 -15.45
CA PHE A 75 -17.84 -8.98 -14.11
C PHE A 75 -18.92 -8.84 -13.04
N ASN A 76 -18.75 -9.57 -11.94
CA ASN A 76 -19.61 -9.55 -10.76
C ASN A 76 -18.78 -9.97 -9.53
N THR A 77 -19.41 -10.17 -8.38
CA THR A 77 -18.71 -10.56 -7.14
C THR A 77 -18.04 -11.95 -7.19
N ALA A 78 -18.42 -12.80 -8.14
CA ALA A 78 -17.86 -14.15 -8.34
C ALA A 78 -16.89 -14.23 -9.54
N VAL A 79 -17.05 -13.38 -10.55
CA VAL A 79 -16.26 -13.36 -11.78
C VAL A 79 -15.54 -12.03 -11.90
N CYS A 80 -14.22 -12.06 -11.68
CA CYS A 80 -13.37 -10.88 -11.69
C CYS A 80 -11.99 -11.25 -12.27
N PRO A 81 -11.36 -10.39 -13.09
CA PRO A 81 -10.04 -10.69 -13.64
C PRO A 81 -8.95 -10.57 -12.55
N ILE A 82 -7.91 -11.41 -12.65
CA ILE A 82 -6.70 -11.30 -11.84
C ILE A 82 -5.67 -10.41 -12.55
N CYS A 83 -4.92 -9.60 -11.80
CA CYS A 83 -3.84 -8.79 -12.36
C CYS A 83 -2.57 -9.61 -12.56
N LEU A 84 -1.75 -9.29 -13.56
CA LEU A 84 -0.50 -10.00 -13.82
C LEU A 84 0.64 -9.42 -12.99
N TRP A 85 1.49 -10.26 -12.38
CA TRP A 85 2.66 -9.77 -11.63
C TRP A 85 3.84 -9.46 -12.58
N PRO A 86 4.36 -8.21 -12.62
CA PRO A 86 5.35 -7.83 -13.62
C PRO A 86 6.81 -8.07 -13.28
N LEU A 87 7.12 -8.50 -12.06
CA LEU A 87 8.46 -8.42 -11.51
C LEU A 87 9.03 -9.77 -11.12
N ASP A 88 10.35 -9.85 -11.10
CA ASP A 88 11.08 -11.07 -10.74
C ASP A 88 11.41 -11.17 -9.24
N ASN A 89 10.74 -10.40 -8.40
CA ASN A 89 10.97 -10.30 -6.95
C ASN A 89 9.94 -11.09 -6.12
N ILE A 90 9.35 -12.16 -6.67
CA ILE A 90 8.35 -12.98 -5.96
C ILE A 90 8.87 -13.49 -4.61
N HIS A 91 10.19 -13.71 -4.48
CA HIS A 91 10.85 -14.13 -3.25
C HIS A 91 10.61 -13.19 -2.05
N GLU A 92 10.39 -11.89 -2.30
CA GLU A 92 10.07 -10.90 -1.25
C GLU A 92 8.69 -11.13 -0.63
N TYR A 93 7.81 -11.85 -1.33
CA TYR A 93 6.43 -12.17 -0.93
C TYR A 93 6.24 -13.65 -0.62
N SER A 94 7.31 -14.35 -0.25
CA SER A 94 7.34 -15.81 -0.07
C SER A 94 6.22 -16.33 0.86
N SER A 95 5.92 -15.64 1.96
CA SER A 95 4.86 -16.03 2.91
C SER A 95 3.43 -15.69 2.46
N SER A 96 3.28 -14.92 1.38
CA SER A 96 1.99 -14.41 0.88
C SER A 96 1.47 -15.19 -0.33
N LEU A 97 2.22 -16.18 -0.85
CA LEU A 97 1.81 -17.00 -1.99
C LEU A 97 0.64 -17.92 -1.64
N ARG A 98 -0.37 -17.94 -2.51
CA ARG A 98 -1.60 -18.71 -2.36
C ARG A 98 -1.90 -19.47 -3.63
N ALA A 99 -1.97 -20.79 -3.52
CA ALA A 99 -2.53 -21.62 -4.57
C ALA A 99 -4.02 -21.83 -4.30
N ILE A 100 -4.82 -21.79 -5.37
CA ILE A 100 -6.27 -21.94 -5.32
C ILE A 100 -6.68 -22.99 -6.35
N GLY A 101 -7.52 -23.94 -5.95
CA GLY A 101 -8.03 -24.99 -6.84
C GLY A 101 -8.86 -26.03 -6.11
N PHE A 102 -9.46 -26.94 -6.86
CA PHE A 102 -10.32 -28.01 -6.35
C PHE A 102 -9.59 -29.32 -6.08
N GLY A 103 -8.41 -29.50 -6.68
CA GLY A 103 -7.66 -30.76 -6.52
C GLY A 103 -7.55 -31.58 -7.81
N PHE A 104 -7.68 -30.97 -9.00
CA PHE A 104 -7.64 -31.69 -10.27
C PHE A 104 -6.22 -31.79 -10.86
N THR A 105 -5.68 -33.02 -10.88
CA THR A 105 -4.43 -33.36 -11.59
C THR A 105 -4.68 -34.02 -12.95
N THR A 106 -5.93 -34.44 -13.23
CA THR A 106 -6.38 -35.04 -14.49
C THR A 106 -7.81 -34.56 -14.81
N TYR A 107 -8.18 -34.56 -16.09
CA TYR A 107 -9.54 -34.25 -16.56
C TYR A 107 -10.53 -35.24 -15.91
N SER A 108 -11.33 -34.79 -14.94
CA SER A 108 -12.47 -35.57 -14.46
C SER A 108 -13.70 -35.22 -15.30
N GLU A 109 -14.25 -36.19 -16.01
CA GLU A 109 -15.56 -36.04 -16.64
C GLU A 109 -16.64 -35.83 -15.57
N PHE A 110 -17.22 -34.63 -15.47
CA PHE A 110 -18.54 -34.45 -14.88
C PHE A 110 -19.58 -34.87 -15.93
N ARG A 111 -19.91 -36.17 -15.96
CA ARG A 111 -20.96 -36.69 -16.84
C ARG A 111 -22.32 -36.41 -16.21
N CYS A 112 -22.98 -35.32 -16.60
CA CYS A 112 -24.42 -35.17 -16.38
C CYS A 112 -25.15 -36.23 -17.22
N ILE A 113 -25.57 -37.33 -16.61
CA ILE A 113 -26.39 -38.33 -17.32
C ILE A 113 -27.77 -37.72 -17.56
N SER A 114 -28.05 -37.30 -18.79
CA SER A 114 -29.43 -37.04 -19.21
C SER A 114 -30.17 -38.37 -19.31
N HIS A 115 -31.02 -38.68 -18.33
CA HIS A 115 -32.00 -39.75 -18.50
C HIS A 115 -32.97 -39.32 -19.60
N SER A 116 -33.14 -40.20 -20.61
CA SER A 116 -34.15 -40.08 -21.64
C SER A 116 -35.52 -39.83 -21.02
N GLU A 117 -36.17 -38.76 -21.50
CA GLU A 117 -37.61 -38.53 -21.52
C GLU A 117 -38.43 -39.12 -20.34
N ILE A 118 -38.59 -38.36 -19.25
CA ILE A 118 -39.86 -38.17 -18.51
C ILE A 118 -39.70 -36.96 -17.56
N ASN A 119 -40.50 -35.93 -17.83
CA ASN A 119 -40.85 -34.77 -17.00
C ASN A 119 -39.80 -33.69 -16.68
N LYS A 120 -40.12 -32.50 -17.20
CA LYS A 120 -39.53 -31.17 -16.96
C LYS A 120 -39.39 -30.85 -15.46
N LYS A 121 -38.19 -31.05 -14.92
CA LYS A 121 -37.48 -30.21 -13.93
C LYS A 121 -36.06 -30.77 -13.86
N ASN A 122 -35.07 -29.98 -14.26
CA ASN A 122 -33.66 -30.34 -14.14
C ASN A 122 -33.29 -30.47 -12.66
N LEU A 123 -33.50 -31.65 -12.08
CA LEU A 123 -32.93 -32.05 -10.80
C LEU A 123 -31.67 -32.86 -11.10
N CYS A 124 -30.50 -32.33 -10.74
CA CYS A 124 -29.32 -33.16 -10.49
C CYS A 124 -29.63 -34.02 -9.26
N ASN A 125 -30.30 -35.16 -9.45
CA ASN A 125 -30.57 -36.07 -8.35
C ASN A 125 -29.27 -36.71 -7.88
N THR A 126 -28.87 -36.32 -6.68
CA THR A 126 -27.89 -36.95 -5.82
C THR A 126 -28.24 -38.42 -5.61
N GLN A 127 -27.55 -39.35 -6.28
CA GLN A 127 -27.21 -40.63 -5.69
C GLN A 127 -26.17 -41.40 -6.51
N ILE A 128 -25.12 -41.82 -5.79
CA ILE A 128 -24.01 -42.73 -6.14
C ILE A 128 -22.70 -42.02 -6.53
N PHE A 129 -22.09 -41.39 -5.51
CA PHE A 129 -20.63 -41.30 -5.39
C PHE A 129 -20.09 -42.68 -5.00
N HIS A 130 -19.67 -43.49 -5.98
CA HIS A 130 -18.77 -44.60 -5.66
C HIS A 130 -17.38 -44.01 -5.36
N HIS A 131 -17.06 -43.94 -4.07
CA HIS A 131 -15.75 -43.71 -3.50
C HIS A 131 -14.71 -44.71 -4.06
N THR A 132 -14.16 -44.43 -5.24
CA THR A 132 -12.91 -45.05 -5.72
C THR A 132 -12.15 -44.10 -6.63
N ALA A 133 -11.74 -42.95 -6.07
CA ALA A 133 -10.48 -42.25 -6.37
C ALA A 133 -10.28 -41.20 -5.27
N SER A 134 -9.35 -41.45 -4.36
CA SER A 134 -9.05 -40.60 -3.20
C SER A 134 -8.54 -39.21 -3.63
N GLY A 135 -9.15 -38.12 -3.12
CA GLY A 135 -8.42 -36.86 -2.89
C GLY A 135 -9.01 -35.53 -3.40
N MET A 136 -10.15 -35.51 -4.09
CA MET A 136 -10.70 -34.25 -4.65
C MET A 136 -11.70 -33.57 -3.71
N SER A 137 -11.70 -32.23 -3.69
CA SER A 137 -12.67 -31.43 -2.94
C SER A 137 -13.74 -30.88 -3.88
N PRO A 138 -15.03 -31.07 -3.60
CA PRO A 138 -16.10 -30.44 -4.40
C PRO A 138 -16.12 -28.92 -4.20
N THR A 139 -15.61 -28.44 -3.05
CA THR A 139 -15.51 -27.02 -2.72
C THR A 139 -14.10 -26.50 -2.98
N LEU A 140 -14.01 -25.28 -3.49
CA LEU A 140 -12.75 -24.64 -3.83
C LEU A 140 -11.84 -24.48 -2.60
N GLN A 141 -10.58 -24.89 -2.72
CA GLN A 141 -9.60 -24.84 -1.63
C GLN A 141 -8.55 -23.75 -1.87
N LYS A 142 -7.95 -23.27 -0.77
CA LYS A 142 -6.86 -22.28 -0.79
C LYS A 142 -5.78 -22.68 0.21
N VAL A 143 -4.52 -22.67 -0.23
CA VAL A 143 -3.35 -23.02 0.61
C VAL A 143 -2.27 -21.95 0.49
N SER A 144 -1.59 -21.63 1.59
CA SER A 144 -0.43 -20.72 1.60
C SER A 144 0.87 -21.51 1.47
N LEU A 145 1.74 -21.07 0.57
CA LEU A 145 2.95 -21.77 0.15
C LEU A 145 4.18 -20.86 0.30
N ASN A 146 5.37 -21.45 0.43
CA ASN A 146 6.64 -20.71 0.50
C ASN A 146 7.38 -20.79 -0.82
N TYR A 147 7.96 -19.67 -1.28
CA TYR A 147 8.75 -19.55 -2.49
C TYR A 147 10.16 -20.17 -2.34
N TYR A 148 10.63 -20.81 -3.42
CA TYR A 148 12.02 -21.23 -3.62
C TYR A 148 12.45 -20.92 -5.07
N ASP A 149 13.66 -20.38 -5.23
CA ASP A 149 14.22 -20.09 -6.55
C ASP A 149 14.62 -21.36 -7.32
N SER A 150 14.82 -21.22 -8.63
CA SER A 150 15.15 -22.33 -9.52
C SER A 150 16.38 -23.14 -9.07
N ASP A 151 17.40 -22.49 -8.51
CA ASP A 151 18.64 -23.14 -8.12
C ASP A 151 18.44 -24.00 -6.86
N SER A 152 17.72 -23.46 -5.89
CA SER A 152 17.29 -24.17 -4.69
C SER A 152 16.43 -25.37 -5.05
N CYS A 153 15.47 -25.19 -5.95
CA CYS A 153 14.61 -26.28 -6.44
C CYS A 153 15.41 -27.37 -7.16
N ASN A 154 16.38 -27.00 -8.00
CA ASN A 154 17.18 -27.94 -8.78
C ASN A 154 18.00 -28.90 -7.90
N ASN A 155 18.36 -28.50 -6.68
CA ASN A 155 19.09 -29.34 -5.74
C ASN A 155 18.20 -30.41 -5.07
N GLU A 156 16.89 -30.17 -4.98
CA GLU A 156 15.96 -31.05 -4.27
C GLU A 156 15.04 -31.85 -5.21
N LEU A 157 14.78 -31.34 -6.41
CA LEU A 157 13.90 -31.99 -7.37
C LEU A 157 14.49 -33.34 -7.85
N PRO A 158 13.64 -34.38 -7.99
CA PRO A 158 14.07 -35.64 -8.59
C PRO A 158 14.60 -35.45 -10.01
N LYS A 159 15.61 -36.24 -10.39
CA LYS A 159 16.13 -36.24 -11.76
C LYS A 159 15.04 -36.69 -12.74
N ASP A 160 14.65 -35.79 -13.63
CA ASP A 160 13.67 -36.06 -14.70
C ASP A 160 14.32 -35.77 -16.07
N ALA A 161 14.30 -36.75 -16.97
CA ALA A 161 14.83 -36.60 -18.34
C ALA A 161 14.11 -35.50 -19.16
N ARG A 162 12.89 -35.13 -18.76
CA ARG A 162 12.12 -34.02 -19.34
C ARG A 162 12.65 -32.65 -18.90
N LEU A 163 13.37 -32.59 -17.78
CA LEU A 163 14.07 -31.41 -17.21
C LEU A 163 15.58 -31.48 -17.51
N ARG A 164 15.95 -31.49 -18.80
CA ARG A 164 17.35 -31.66 -19.23
C ARG A 164 18.31 -30.61 -18.65
N TYR A 165 17.82 -29.39 -18.42
CA TYR A 165 18.60 -28.26 -17.94
C TYR A 165 18.26 -27.89 -16.49
N GLY A 166 17.53 -28.75 -15.77
CA GLY A 166 16.86 -28.35 -14.52
C GLY A 166 15.74 -27.34 -14.78
N LEU A 167 15.24 -26.70 -13.72
CA LEU A 167 14.41 -25.50 -13.80
C LEU A 167 15.22 -24.34 -14.36
N THR A 168 14.60 -23.59 -15.26
CA THR A 168 15.15 -22.37 -15.86
C THR A 168 14.61 -21.12 -15.15
N SER A 169 15.15 -19.93 -15.47
CA SER A 169 14.82 -18.66 -14.79
C SER A 169 13.35 -18.24 -14.92
N ASP A 170 12.62 -18.81 -15.87
CA ASP A 170 11.18 -18.62 -16.08
C ASP A 170 10.32 -19.60 -15.26
N GLN A 171 10.93 -20.36 -14.35
CA GLN A 171 10.28 -21.29 -13.45
C GLN A 171 10.74 -21.05 -12.01
N PHE A 172 9.91 -21.46 -11.06
CA PHE A 172 10.24 -21.50 -9.65
C PHE A 172 9.43 -22.62 -8.99
N CYS A 173 9.76 -22.96 -7.75
CA CYS A 173 8.98 -23.93 -7.00
C CYS A 173 8.51 -23.38 -5.67
N THR A 174 7.55 -24.08 -5.09
CA THR A 174 7.11 -23.84 -3.73
C THR A 174 7.20 -25.11 -2.91
N LYS A 175 7.53 -24.95 -1.62
CA LYS A 175 7.61 -26.07 -0.68
C LYS A 175 7.26 -25.58 0.72
N THR A 176 6.21 -26.15 1.32
CA THR A 176 5.83 -25.80 2.69
C THR A 176 5.73 -27.05 3.55
N PRO A 177 6.35 -27.07 4.74
CA PRO A 177 6.18 -28.18 5.66
C PRO A 177 4.69 -28.39 5.99
N HIS A 178 4.22 -29.63 5.92
CA HIS A 178 2.85 -30.05 6.26
C HIS A 178 1.72 -29.37 5.46
N LYS A 179 2.04 -28.61 4.42
CA LYS A 179 1.07 -27.95 3.53
C LYS A 179 1.57 -28.07 2.11
N ASP A 180 0.71 -28.53 1.21
CA ASP A 180 1.10 -28.55 -0.19
C ASP A 180 -0.10 -28.33 -1.11
N ALA A 181 0.18 -27.76 -2.27
CA ALA A 181 -0.74 -27.67 -3.39
C ALA A 181 -0.72 -28.95 -4.23
N CYS A 182 -0.17 -30.06 -3.72
CA CYS A 182 -0.32 -31.47 -4.09
C CYS A 182 -1.19 -31.77 -5.33
N LEU A 183 -2.48 -31.42 -5.26
CA LEU A 183 -3.49 -31.71 -6.26
C LEU A 183 -4.05 -30.46 -6.94
N GLY A 184 -3.51 -29.27 -6.70
CA GLY A 184 -3.98 -28.01 -7.24
C GLY A 184 -4.16 -28.08 -8.76
N ASP A 185 -5.24 -27.45 -9.23
CA ASP A 185 -5.71 -27.59 -10.59
C ASP A 185 -4.57 -27.32 -11.58
N SER A 186 -4.28 -28.29 -12.44
CA SER A 186 -3.23 -28.16 -13.46
C SER A 186 -3.51 -26.94 -14.35
N GLY A 187 -2.53 -26.04 -14.47
CA GLY A 187 -2.72 -24.74 -15.12
C GLY A 187 -3.50 -23.70 -14.32
N GLY A 188 -3.77 -23.97 -13.05
CA GLY A 188 -4.41 -23.07 -12.09
C GLY A 188 -3.48 -21.97 -11.58
N PRO A 189 -4.03 -20.97 -10.86
CA PRO A 189 -3.30 -19.80 -10.44
C PRO A 189 -2.50 -20.02 -9.15
N LEU A 190 -1.26 -19.53 -9.15
CA LEU A 190 -0.55 -19.15 -7.93
C LEU A 190 -0.56 -17.62 -7.85
N GLN A 191 -1.09 -17.10 -6.76
CA GLN A 191 -1.27 -15.66 -6.59
C GLN A 191 -0.67 -15.13 -5.29
N ILE A 192 -0.40 -13.84 -5.26
CA ILE A 192 -0.25 -13.05 -4.04
C ILE A 192 -1.43 -12.10 -3.95
N ASP A 193 -1.93 -11.82 -2.75
CA ASP A 193 -2.91 -10.77 -2.58
C ASP A 193 -2.20 -9.53 -2.05
N LEU A 194 -2.10 -8.51 -2.89
CA LEU A 194 -1.66 -7.18 -2.49
C LEU A 194 -2.88 -6.35 -2.08
N SER A 195 -2.66 -5.22 -1.44
CA SER A 195 -3.72 -4.30 -1.08
C SER A 195 -3.46 -2.95 -1.74
N ASP A 196 -4.49 -2.33 -2.31
CA ASP A 196 -4.49 -0.88 -2.36
C ASP A 196 -4.92 -0.35 -0.98
N VAL A 197 -5.25 0.94 -0.87
CA VAL A 197 -5.68 1.49 0.42
C VAL A 197 -6.98 0.84 0.92
N THR A 198 -7.90 0.48 0.04
CA THR A 198 -9.29 0.06 0.35
C THR A 198 -9.70 -1.32 -0.18
N ARG A 199 -8.93 -1.93 -1.07
CA ARG A 199 -9.24 -3.18 -1.78
C ARG A 199 -8.06 -4.13 -1.69
N THR A 200 -8.38 -5.41 -1.72
CA THR A 200 -7.39 -6.48 -1.87
C THR A 200 -7.34 -6.86 -3.34
N ILE A 201 -6.17 -6.74 -3.96
CA ILE A 201 -5.92 -6.96 -5.38
C ILE A 201 -5.08 -8.23 -5.56
N PRO A 202 -5.64 -9.28 -6.17
CA PRO A 202 -4.89 -10.50 -6.45
C PRO A 202 -3.98 -10.30 -7.67
N TYR A 203 -2.73 -10.73 -7.53
CA TYR A 203 -1.73 -10.75 -8.59
C TYR A 203 -1.32 -12.18 -8.90
N LEU A 204 -1.47 -12.58 -10.16
CA LEU A 204 -1.02 -13.86 -10.67
C LEU A 204 0.49 -13.86 -10.82
N THR A 205 1.16 -14.63 -9.96
CA THR A 205 2.63 -14.75 -9.94
C THR A 205 3.11 -15.98 -10.69
N GLY A 206 2.32 -17.06 -10.67
CA GLY A 206 2.66 -18.32 -11.31
C GLY A 206 1.45 -19.06 -11.87
N VAL A 207 1.72 -19.94 -12.83
CA VAL A 207 0.76 -20.93 -13.35
C VAL A 207 1.26 -22.31 -12.96
N VAL A 208 0.39 -23.13 -12.34
CA VAL A 208 0.73 -24.50 -11.92
C VAL A 208 1.18 -25.32 -13.15
N SER A 209 2.41 -25.85 -13.14
CA SER A 209 2.97 -26.61 -14.26
C SER A 209 3.09 -28.11 -13.94
N PHE A 210 3.82 -28.47 -12.88
CA PHE A 210 3.92 -29.87 -12.43
C PHE A 210 4.34 -29.92 -10.96
N GLY A 211 4.31 -31.10 -10.35
CA GLY A 211 4.80 -31.29 -8.99
C GLY A 211 5.43 -32.65 -8.78
N THR A 212 6.01 -32.86 -7.61
CA THR A 212 6.64 -34.13 -7.24
C THR A 212 5.59 -35.20 -6.87
N GLY A 213 4.40 -34.79 -6.43
CA GLY A 213 3.25 -35.62 -6.01
C GLY A 213 2.77 -35.19 -4.62
N CYS A 214 2.11 -36.07 -3.85
CA CYS A 214 1.43 -35.69 -2.60
C CYS A 214 1.98 -36.36 -1.33
N TRP A 215 2.88 -35.68 -0.62
CA TRP A 215 3.43 -36.08 0.68
C TRP A 215 4.08 -34.89 1.40
N ASP A 216 4.45 -35.05 2.67
CA ASP A 216 5.14 -33.99 3.42
C ASP A 216 6.50 -33.64 2.80
N GLY A 217 6.70 -32.37 2.46
CA GLY A 217 7.89 -31.90 1.72
C GLY A 217 7.78 -31.99 0.19
N SER A 218 6.59 -32.21 -0.34
CA SER A 218 6.32 -32.11 -1.78
C SER A 218 6.59 -30.71 -2.33
N MET A 219 6.93 -30.65 -3.62
CA MET A 219 7.28 -29.42 -4.32
C MET A 219 6.36 -29.24 -5.53
N GLY A 220 5.72 -28.08 -5.60
CA GLY A 220 5.00 -27.61 -6.78
C GLY A 220 5.92 -26.73 -7.62
N VAL A 221 5.94 -26.93 -8.94
CA VAL A 221 6.70 -26.12 -9.90
C VAL A 221 5.72 -25.30 -10.75
N TYR A 222 6.05 -24.03 -10.90
CA TYR A 222 5.20 -23.03 -11.52
C TYR A 222 5.93 -22.32 -12.66
N THR A 223 5.20 -22.04 -13.73
CA THR A 223 5.66 -21.14 -14.79
C THR A 223 5.54 -19.69 -14.29
N LYS A 224 6.63 -18.94 -14.32
CA LYS A 224 6.72 -17.55 -13.80
C LYS A 224 6.05 -16.57 -14.75
N VAL A 225 4.94 -15.95 -14.34
CA VAL A 225 4.14 -15.04 -15.19
C VAL A 225 4.94 -13.84 -15.69
N ALA A 226 5.79 -13.26 -14.83
CA ALA A 226 6.61 -12.10 -15.17
C ALA A 226 7.48 -12.34 -16.43
N SER A 227 7.98 -13.56 -16.63
CA SER A 227 8.80 -13.94 -17.79
C SER A 227 8.01 -13.98 -19.11
N TYR A 228 6.67 -13.99 -19.06
CA TYR A 228 5.79 -14.15 -20.22
C TYR A 228 4.87 -12.96 -20.46
N ILE A 229 4.95 -11.88 -19.69
CA ILE A 229 4.06 -10.72 -19.86
C ILE A 229 4.08 -10.15 -21.28
N ASN A 230 5.26 -10.02 -21.89
CA ASN A 230 5.36 -9.49 -23.25
C ASN A 230 4.69 -10.44 -24.26
N TRP A 231 4.90 -11.76 -24.09
CA TRP A 231 4.25 -12.77 -24.91
C TRP A 231 2.72 -12.73 -24.80
N ILE A 232 2.20 -12.51 -23.57
CA ILE A 232 0.75 -12.32 -23.32
C ILE A 232 0.26 -11.05 -24.01
N ARG A 233 0.91 -9.90 -23.77
CA ARG A 233 0.53 -8.59 -24.32
C ARG A 233 0.43 -8.58 -25.84
N GLU A 234 1.33 -9.26 -26.54
CA GLU A 234 1.32 -9.37 -28.00
C GLU A 234 0.14 -10.19 -28.56
N ARG A 235 -0.51 -11.01 -27.74
CA ARG A 235 -1.56 -11.97 -28.16
C ARG A 235 -2.96 -11.63 -27.67
N VAL A 236 -3.07 -10.63 -26.80
CA VAL A 236 -4.36 -10.09 -26.35
C VAL A 236 -4.63 -8.76 -27.05
N ASN A 237 -5.88 -8.49 -27.40
CA ASN A 237 -6.30 -7.22 -28.00
C ASN A 237 -6.76 -6.18 -26.95
N VAL A 238 -6.47 -6.43 -25.67
CA VAL A 238 -6.85 -5.60 -24.52
C VAL A 238 -5.63 -5.33 -23.65
N THR A 239 -5.68 -4.25 -22.88
CA THR A 239 -4.65 -3.98 -21.88
C THR A 239 -4.68 -5.05 -20.78
N VAL A 240 -3.51 -5.61 -20.49
CA VAL A 240 -3.25 -6.46 -19.33
C VAL A 240 -2.18 -5.80 -18.43
N ASP A 241 -2.12 -4.46 -18.47
CA ASP A 241 -1.20 -3.73 -17.64
C ASP A 241 -1.52 -3.93 -16.14
N PRO A 242 -0.53 -4.31 -15.31
CA PRO A 242 -0.75 -4.59 -13.89
C PRO A 242 -1.31 -3.43 -13.07
N ILE A 243 -0.95 -2.19 -13.40
CA ILE A 243 -1.41 -0.98 -12.69
C ILE A 243 -2.81 -0.62 -13.18
N GLU A 244 -3.04 -0.67 -14.50
CA GLU A 244 -4.35 -0.39 -15.09
C GLU A 244 -5.40 -1.41 -14.62
N CYS A 245 -5.05 -2.70 -14.60
CA CYS A 245 -5.89 -3.76 -14.05
C CYS A 245 -6.33 -3.39 -12.63
N ALA A 246 -5.38 -3.15 -11.73
CA ALA A 246 -5.64 -2.89 -10.33
C ALA A 246 -6.42 -1.59 -10.06
N ARG A 247 -6.31 -0.58 -10.92
CA ARG A 247 -7.16 0.63 -10.86
C ARG A 247 -8.61 0.35 -11.27
N ASN A 248 -8.78 -0.49 -12.29
CA ASN A 248 -10.07 -0.73 -12.94
C ASN A 248 -10.84 -1.94 -12.38
N THR A 249 -10.32 -2.64 -11.36
CA THR A 249 -11.01 -3.80 -10.80
C THR A 249 -12.15 -3.41 -9.86
N GLU A 250 -13.28 -3.02 -10.44
CA GLU A 250 -14.51 -2.63 -9.71
C GLU A 250 -15.22 -3.80 -9.01
N CYS A 251 -14.96 -5.04 -9.44
CA CYS A 251 -15.55 -6.25 -8.87
C CYS A 251 -14.84 -6.79 -7.61
N LEU A 252 -13.73 -6.18 -7.18
CA LEU A 252 -13.03 -6.61 -5.98
C LEU A 252 -13.72 -6.09 -4.72
N ALA A 253 -13.93 -7.00 -3.76
CA ALA A 253 -14.50 -6.66 -2.48
C ALA A 253 -13.64 -5.61 -1.75
N ALA A 254 -14.32 -4.74 -0.99
CA ALA A 254 -13.67 -3.88 -0.03
C ALA A 254 -12.85 -4.75 0.93
N ARG A 255 -11.66 -4.27 1.25
CA ARG A 255 -10.73 -4.95 2.12
C ARG A 255 -11.31 -5.09 3.53
N SER A 256 -11.25 -6.30 4.08
CA SER A 256 -11.54 -6.52 5.50
C SER A 256 -10.28 -6.26 6.34
N PHE A 257 -10.46 -5.54 7.44
CA PHE A 257 -9.40 -5.30 8.43
C PHE A 257 -9.65 -6.22 9.62
N SER A 258 -8.67 -7.09 9.94
CA SER A 258 -8.74 -7.95 11.12
C SER A 258 -8.73 -7.13 12.42
N ASP A 259 -8.07 -5.98 12.41
CA ASP A 259 -8.12 -4.95 13.44
C ASP A 259 -8.67 -3.66 12.83
N SER A 260 -9.83 -3.21 13.30
CA SER A 260 -10.49 -2.00 12.79
C SER A 260 -9.65 -0.73 12.94
N ARG A 261 -8.67 -0.71 13.84
CA ARG A 261 -7.71 0.40 14.00
C ARG A 261 -6.77 0.55 12.81
N LEU A 262 -6.58 -0.52 12.02
CA LEU A 262 -5.75 -0.51 10.81
C LEU A 262 -6.54 -0.06 9.56
N SER A 263 -7.84 0.19 9.69
CA SER A 263 -8.67 0.68 8.59
C SER A 263 -8.29 2.12 8.21
N PRO A 264 -8.07 2.41 6.91
CA PRO A 264 -7.73 3.74 6.44
C PRO A 264 -8.83 4.73 6.79
N GLN A 265 -8.40 5.90 7.24
CA GLN A 265 -9.31 6.98 7.59
C GLN A 265 -9.44 7.93 6.39
N ASN A 266 -10.68 8.37 6.11
CA ASN A 266 -10.96 9.42 5.12
C ASN A 266 -10.80 10.83 5.70
N ASN A 267 -10.45 10.95 6.99
CA ASN A 267 -10.33 12.25 7.65
C ASN A 267 -8.89 12.77 7.52
N SER A 268 -8.74 13.95 6.93
CA SER A 268 -7.48 14.68 6.98
C SER A 268 -7.09 15.00 8.43
N PRO A 269 -5.81 14.83 8.81
CA PRO A 269 -5.32 15.39 10.07
C PRO A 269 -5.58 16.89 10.12
N PHE A 270 -5.99 17.37 11.30
CA PHE A 270 -6.31 18.79 11.46
C PHE A 270 -5.10 19.72 11.41
N PHE A 271 -3.88 19.22 11.55
CA PHE A 271 -2.66 20.01 11.37
C PHE A 271 -2.15 19.98 9.93
N LYS A 272 -2.79 19.24 9.03
CA LYS A 272 -2.36 19.12 7.63
C LYS A 272 -2.59 20.42 6.87
N VAL A 273 -1.59 20.85 6.10
CA VAL A 273 -1.70 21.95 5.14
C VAL A 273 -1.15 21.52 3.78
N ASN A 274 -1.72 22.01 2.69
CA ASN A 274 -1.20 21.73 1.34
C ASN A 274 -0.26 22.87 0.89
N LEU A 275 0.81 22.55 0.17
CA LEU A 275 1.69 23.56 -0.40
C LEU A 275 1.22 23.96 -1.80
N ARG A 276 1.25 25.26 -2.09
CA ARG A 276 0.71 25.85 -3.33
C ARG A 276 1.72 26.78 -4.00
N LYS A 277 1.66 26.80 -5.34
CA LYS A 277 2.40 27.75 -6.18
C LYS A 277 1.73 29.12 -6.17
N ALA A 278 2.43 30.13 -6.69
CA ALA A 278 1.92 31.50 -6.81
C ALA A 278 0.69 31.62 -7.72
N ASP A 279 0.50 30.68 -8.66
CA ASP A 279 -0.68 30.56 -9.52
C ASP A 279 -1.83 29.74 -8.89
N ASN A 280 -1.74 29.45 -7.58
CA ASN A 280 -2.65 28.61 -6.80
C ASN A 280 -2.69 27.12 -7.19
N SER A 281 -1.90 26.68 -8.18
CA SER A 281 -1.80 25.27 -8.51
C SER A 281 -1.08 24.49 -7.38
N SER A 282 -1.29 23.18 -7.33
CA SER A 282 -0.64 22.32 -6.32
C SER A 282 0.88 22.33 -6.51
N PHE A 283 1.62 22.54 -5.43
CA PHE A 283 3.08 22.41 -5.45
C PHE A 283 3.47 20.93 -5.38
N HIS A 284 3.41 20.23 -6.50
CA HIS A 284 3.82 18.81 -6.62
C HIS A 284 3.13 17.86 -5.63
N GLN A 285 1.87 18.13 -5.26
CA GLN A 285 1.14 17.37 -4.22
C GLN A 285 1.86 17.32 -2.87
N CYS A 286 2.78 18.27 -2.60
CA CYS A 286 3.43 18.39 -1.31
C CYS A 286 2.47 18.94 -0.24
N SER A 287 2.66 18.44 0.98
CA SER A 287 1.97 18.93 2.16
C SER A 287 2.97 19.24 3.28
N GLY A 288 2.43 19.71 4.40
CA GLY A 288 3.17 19.92 5.63
C GLY A 288 2.27 19.79 6.85
N ALA A 289 2.88 19.86 8.02
CA ALA A 289 2.17 19.90 9.29
C ALA A 289 2.37 21.24 9.99
N LEU A 290 1.25 21.89 10.30
CA LEU A 290 1.17 23.05 11.18
C LEU A 290 1.61 22.62 12.59
N ILE A 291 2.72 23.16 13.08
CA ILE A 291 3.30 22.81 14.40
C ILE A 291 3.06 23.89 15.45
N ASP A 292 2.82 25.12 15.00
CA ASP A 292 2.17 26.18 15.76
C ASP A 292 1.31 27.04 14.80
N TYR A 293 0.77 28.17 15.23
CA TYR A 293 -0.08 29.01 14.35
C TYR A 293 0.70 29.80 13.27
N ARG A 294 2.02 29.69 13.18
CA ARG A 294 2.87 30.47 12.27
C ARG A 294 3.91 29.62 11.52
N HIS A 295 4.13 28.38 11.89
CA HIS A 295 5.19 27.53 11.38
C HIS A 295 4.64 26.20 10.92
N VAL A 296 5.16 25.76 9.78
CA VAL A 296 4.81 24.49 9.15
C VAL A 296 6.09 23.69 8.96
N VAL A 297 6.11 22.44 9.42
CA VAL A 297 7.18 21.50 9.11
C VAL A 297 6.83 20.72 7.84
N THR A 298 7.80 20.55 6.95
CA THR A 298 7.67 19.78 5.70
C THR A 298 9.02 19.15 5.33
N SER A 299 9.07 18.39 4.24
CA SER A 299 10.34 17.89 3.70
C SER A 299 11.09 19.00 2.97
N ALA A 300 12.42 18.98 3.02
CA ALA A 300 13.25 19.94 2.28
C ALA A 300 13.01 19.86 0.76
N THR A 301 12.70 18.66 0.26
CA THR A 301 12.31 18.42 -1.14
C THR A 301 11.01 19.14 -1.50
N CYS A 302 10.08 19.29 -0.55
CA CYS A 302 8.85 20.05 -0.73
C CYS A 302 9.00 21.55 -0.50
N ALA A 303 10.03 21.96 0.25
CA ALA A 303 10.39 23.36 0.39
C ALA A 303 11.09 23.91 -0.85
N ILE A 304 11.94 23.10 -1.50
CA ILE A 304 12.65 23.48 -2.72
C ILE A 304 12.66 22.30 -3.69
N ARG A 305 11.93 22.42 -4.81
CA ARG A 305 11.88 21.40 -5.87
C ARG A 305 12.13 22.05 -7.23
N ASN A 306 13.10 21.53 -8.00
CA ASN A 306 13.47 22.06 -9.32
C ASN A 306 13.73 23.59 -9.32
N ASN A 307 14.40 24.10 -8.27
CA ASN A 307 14.62 25.53 -8.03
C ASN A 307 13.34 26.39 -7.89
N GLN A 308 12.18 25.76 -7.65
CA GLN A 308 10.93 26.42 -7.31
C GLN A 308 10.64 26.25 -5.81
N GLN A 309 9.99 27.25 -5.23
CA GLN A 309 9.53 27.26 -3.84
C GLN A 309 7.99 27.41 -3.80
N PRO A 310 7.33 26.83 -2.79
CA PRO A 310 5.93 27.10 -2.53
C PRO A 310 5.76 28.56 -2.08
N ALA A 311 4.71 29.22 -2.57
CA ALA A 311 4.40 30.61 -2.21
C ALA A 311 3.38 30.70 -1.07
N PHE A 312 2.50 29.69 -0.97
CA PHE A 312 1.41 29.68 -0.01
C PHE A 312 1.24 28.29 0.60
N ILE A 313 0.73 28.28 1.82
CA ILE A 313 0.01 27.12 2.36
C ILE A 313 -1.48 27.28 2.09
N GLU A 314 -2.17 26.17 1.91
CA GLU A 314 -3.62 26.08 1.89
C GLU A 314 -4.10 25.22 3.05
N ALA A 315 -4.95 25.79 3.90
CA ALA A 315 -5.61 25.08 4.99
C ALA A 315 -7.07 25.51 5.07
N ASN A 316 -8.02 24.56 5.05
CA ASN A 316 -9.46 24.84 5.05
C ASN A 316 -9.90 25.88 3.97
N LYS A 317 -9.33 25.75 2.76
CA LYS A 317 -9.53 26.69 1.63
C LYS A 317 -9.05 28.13 1.89
N GLU A 318 -8.34 28.37 2.97
CA GLU A 318 -7.64 29.64 3.23
C GLU A 318 -6.19 29.52 2.76
N MET A 319 -5.74 30.56 2.04
CA MET A 319 -4.37 30.71 1.58
C MET A 319 -3.61 31.61 2.54
N VAL A 320 -2.44 31.16 3.00
CA VAL A 320 -1.54 31.95 3.85
C VAL A 320 -0.16 31.97 3.21
N GLU A 321 0.39 33.17 3.04
CA GLU A 321 1.69 33.40 2.42
C GLU A 321 2.84 32.83 3.26
N ILE A 322 3.80 32.23 2.58
CA ILE A 322 5.07 31.78 3.16
C ILE A 322 6.08 32.92 2.96
N VAL A 323 6.60 33.46 4.06
CA VAL A 323 7.54 34.59 4.04
C VAL A 323 8.98 34.19 4.25
N ASP A 324 9.22 32.99 4.78
CA ASP A 324 10.55 32.45 5.00
C ASP A 324 10.55 30.92 4.92
N ILE A 325 11.65 30.36 4.46
CA ILE A 325 11.84 28.91 4.24
C ILE A 325 13.23 28.55 4.75
N ASP A 326 13.28 27.88 5.90
CA ASP A 326 14.52 27.35 6.46
C ASP A 326 14.66 25.87 6.08
N VAL A 327 15.66 25.58 5.26
CA VAL A 327 15.99 24.21 4.84
C VAL A 327 17.21 23.73 5.62
N HIS A 328 17.20 22.45 6.00
CA HIS A 328 18.31 21.89 6.76
C HIS A 328 19.65 22.14 6.05
N PRO A 329 20.67 22.69 6.72
CA PRO A 329 21.89 23.17 6.04
C PRO A 329 22.71 22.06 5.39
N LYS A 330 22.53 20.81 5.84
CA LYS A 330 23.14 19.61 5.24
C LYS A 330 22.27 18.91 4.20
N PHE A 331 21.10 19.44 3.88
CA PHE A 331 20.25 18.87 2.84
C PHE A 331 20.94 19.01 1.48
N VAL A 332 20.91 17.94 0.69
CA VAL A 332 21.38 17.93 -0.69
C VAL A 332 20.25 17.42 -1.56
N ALA A 333 19.87 18.20 -2.56
CA ALA A 333 18.80 17.83 -3.49
C ALA A 333 19.09 16.46 -4.15
N GLY A 334 18.08 15.58 -4.17
CA GLY A 334 18.21 14.21 -4.68
C GLY A 334 18.86 13.22 -3.70
N LYS A 335 19.22 13.64 -2.48
CA LYS A 335 19.61 12.76 -1.37
C LYS A 335 18.50 12.69 -0.32
N THR A 336 18.43 11.55 0.36
CA THR A 336 17.35 11.26 1.32
C THR A 336 17.63 11.80 2.73
N TYR A 337 18.90 11.96 3.11
CA TYR A 337 19.29 12.45 4.43
C TYR A 337 19.00 13.94 4.62
N HIS A 338 18.73 14.33 5.87
CA HIS A 338 18.52 15.73 6.26
C HIS A 338 17.40 16.43 5.49
N ASN A 339 16.39 15.68 5.03
CA ASN A 339 15.33 16.17 4.16
C ASN A 339 14.19 16.80 4.99
N LEU A 340 14.51 17.87 5.73
CA LEU A 340 13.58 18.60 6.62
C LEU A 340 13.67 20.10 6.34
N ALA A 341 12.52 20.78 6.40
CA ALA A 341 12.42 22.22 6.31
C ALA A 341 11.29 22.77 7.20
N VAL A 342 11.43 24.04 7.59
CA VAL A 342 10.43 24.81 8.33
C VAL A 342 10.02 26.01 7.48
N LEU A 343 8.72 26.18 7.29
CA LEU A 343 8.13 27.31 6.59
C LEU A 343 7.55 28.29 7.62
N THR A 344 7.84 29.57 7.45
CA THR A 344 7.29 30.65 8.28
C THR A 344 6.18 31.36 7.53
N LEU A 345 5.02 31.50 8.18
CA LEU A 345 3.86 32.16 7.64
C LEU A 345 3.91 33.68 7.88
N GLY A 346 3.47 34.44 6.88
CA GLY A 346 3.42 35.91 6.93
C GLY A 346 2.41 36.45 7.94
N LYS A 347 1.39 35.65 8.28
CA LYS A 347 0.40 35.93 9.33
C LYS A 347 0.12 34.67 10.14
N PHE A 348 -0.35 34.86 11.37
CA PHE A 348 -0.89 33.76 12.16
C PHE A 348 -2.11 33.16 11.46
N TYR A 349 -2.14 31.83 11.35
CA TYR A 349 -3.31 31.11 10.89
C TYR A 349 -4.43 31.23 11.94
N ASN A 350 -5.60 31.76 11.54
CA ASN A 350 -6.71 31.99 12.45
C ASN A 350 -7.91 31.08 12.10
N PRO A 351 -8.24 30.07 12.93
CA PRO A 351 -9.31 29.13 12.68
C PRO A 351 -10.70 29.74 13.01
N ASN A 352 -11.06 30.89 12.44
CA ASN A 352 -12.34 31.57 12.72
C ASN A 352 -13.59 30.85 12.15
N LYS A 353 -13.46 29.62 11.63
CA LYS A 353 -14.57 28.83 11.09
C LYS A 353 -14.84 27.59 11.94
N ILE A 354 -15.94 27.65 12.69
CA ILE A 354 -16.38 26.70 13.74
C ILE A 354 -16.48 25.23 13.29
N TYR A 355 -16.55 24.93 11.98
CA TYR A 355 -16.93 23.60 11.48
C TYR A 355 -15.80 22.75 10.90
N GLN A 356 -14.56 23.26 10.80
CA GLN A 356 -13.39 22.46 10.40
C GLN A 356 -12.16 22.96 11.17
N ILE A 357 -11.86 22.29 12.28
CA ILE A 357 -10.74 22.65 13.15
C ILE A 357 -9.46 22.28 12.40
N ILE A 358 -8.73 23.28 11.91
CA ILE A 358 -7.30 23.14 11.64
C ILE A 358 -6.59 23.68 12.86
N ALA A 359 -5.73 22.87 13.48
CA ALA A 359 -5.02 23.24 14.70
C ALA A 359 -3.60 22.67 14.66
N PRO A 360 -2.64 23.26 15.38
CA PRO A 360 -1.27 22.76 15.35
C PRO A 360 -1.09 21.41 16.06
N GLY A 361 -0.28 20.53 15.46
CA GLY A 361 0.17 19.28 16.07
C GLY A 361 1.34 19.49 17.02
N CYS A 362 1.49 18.63 18.03
CA CYS A 362 2.67 18.65 18.92
C CYS A 362 3.85 17.94 18.26
N ILE A 363 5.08 18.42 18.44
CA ILE A 363 6.26 17.66 18.02
C ILE A 363 6.60 16.62 19.09
N TRP A 364 6.85 15.38 18.66
CA TRP A 364 7.29 14.33 19.58
C TRP A 364 8.81 14.40 19.81
N LYS A 365 9.22 14.45 21.07
CA LYS A 365 10.63 14.65 21.46
C LYS A 365 11.31 13.39 21.99
N GLU A 366 10.52 12.39 22.39
CA GLU A 366 11.07 11.19 22.98
C GLU A 366 11.66 10.27 21.91
N GLU A 367 12.76 9.59 22.26
CA GLU A 367 13.39 8.62 21.36
C GLU A 367 12.43 7.48 21.02
N ARG A 368 11.66 7.02 22.01
CA ARG A 368 10.71 5.92 21.91
C ARG A 368 9.31 6.45 21.62
N ILE A 369 8.65 5.87 20.62
CA ILE A 369 7.22 6.10 20.37
C ILE A 369 6.43 5.10 21.22
N THR A 370 5.45 5.59 21.97
CA THR A 370 4.65 4.79 22.89
C THR A 370 3.43 4.13 22.23
N ASP A 371 2.89 4.73 21.17
CA ASP A 371 1.86 4.10 20.33
C ASP A 371 2.54 3.31 19.20
N PRO A 372 2.34 1.98 19.11
CA PRO A 372 2.86 1.22 17.99
C PRO A 372 2.21 1.63 16.67
N ILE A 373 1.03 2.25 16.69
CA ILE A 373 0.28 2.61 15.48
C ILE A 373 0.60 4.06 15.09
N VAL A 374 1.14 4.23 13.88
CA VAL A 374 1.38 5.55 13.28
C VAL A 374 0.70 5.65 11.92
N PHE A 375 0.43 6.89 11.54
CA PHE A 375 -0.40 7.24 10.41
C PHE A 375 0.40 8.06 9.40
N PHE A 376 0.40 7.61 8.15
CA PHE A 376 0.96 8.33 7.00
C PHE A 376 -0.17 8.89 6.16
N SER A 377 0.00 10.12 5.66
CA SER A 377 -0.88 10.65 4.63
C SER A 377 -0.44 10.16 3.26
N GLY A 378 -1.37 9.66 2.46
CA GLY A 378 -1.11 9.20 1.10
C GLY A 378 -2.33 9.33 0.21
N TYR A 379 -2.15 9.03 -1.06
CA TYR A 379 -3.13 9.16 -2.11
C TYR A 379 -3.35 7.78 -2.73
N GLY A 380 -4.63 7.38 -2.82
CA GLY A 380 -5.03 6.14 -3.49
C GLY A 380 -6.32 6.33 -4.29
N PRO A 381 -6.62 5.43 -5.25
CA PRO A 381 -7.80 5.52 -6.10
C PRO A 381 -9.09 5.68 -5.28
N GLU A 382 -9.97 6.56 -5.72
CA GLU A 382 -11.25 6.84 -5.05
C GLU A 382 -12.27 5.74 -5.36
N VAL A 383 -12.89 5.20 -4.31
CA VAL A 383 -14.02 4.29 -4.46
C VAL A 383 -15.29 5.13 -4.61
N LYS A 384 -15.76 5.35 -5.84
CA LYS A 384 -17.13 5.79 -6.08
C LYS A 384 -17.93 4.64 -6.69
N ASN A 385 -19.15 4.47 -6.21
CA ASN A 385 -20.15 3.55 -6.75
C ASN A 385 -20.80 4.08 -8.05
N GLU A 386 -20.16 5.01 -8.77
CA GLU A 386 -20.69 5.60 -9.99
C GLU A 386 -19.68 5.52 -11.15
N PRO A 387 -20.15 5.24 -12.38
CA PRO A 387 -19.32 4.78 -13.49
C PRO A 387 -18.78 5.93 -14.36
N GLU A 388 -18.25 7.00 -13.75
CA GLU A 388 -17.59 8.08 -14.49
C GLU A 388 -16.25 8.48 -13.82
N ASP A 389 -15.16 8.27 -14.57
CA ASP A 389 -13.77 8.68 -14.33
C ASP A 389 -13.07 8.12 -13.07
N VAL A 390 -12.85 6.80 -13.08
CA VAL A 390 -12.03 6.05 -12.10
C VAL A 390 -10.52 6.36 -12.22
N ALA A 391 -10.05 6.85 -13.38
CA ALA A 391 -8.61 6.97 -13.67
C ALA A 391 -7.90 8.16 -13.00
N ASN A 392 -8.63 9.21 -12.59
CA ASN A 392 -8.03 10.46 -12.08
C ASN A 392 -8.51 10.87 -10.67
N ASN A 393 -9.51 10.20 -10.12
CA ASN A 393 -10.03 10.51 -8.80
C ASN A 393 -9.19 9.79 -7.73
N VAL A 394 -8.32 10.54 -7.07
CA VAL A 394 -7.44 10.04 -6.01
C VAL A 394 -7.78 10.76 -4.72
N SER A 395 -8.09 10.01 -3.67
CA SER A 395 -8.48 10.58 -2.37
C SER A 395 -7.35 10.46 -1.36
N LEU A 396 -7.25 11.44 -0.47
CA LEU A 396 -6.36 11.37 0.69
C LEU A 396 -6.80 10.19 1.55
N LYS A 397 -5.87 9.27 1.78
CA LYS A 397 -6.04 8.13 2.67
C LYS A 397 -4.95 8.15 3.71
N VAL A 398 -5.35 7.90 4.95
CA VAL A 398 -4.40 7.75 6.04
C VAL A 398 -4.01 6.28 6.13
N LEU A 399 -2.77 5.96 5.74
CA LEU A 399 -2.19 4.62 5.83
C LEU A 399 -1.71 4.35 7.25
N VAL A 400 -1.95 3.14 7.72
CA VAL A 400 -1.59 2.72 9.08
C VAL A 400 -0.35 1.86 9.04
N ALA A 401 0.63 2.19 9.87
CA ALA A 401 1.89 1.47 9.99
C ALA A 401 2.20 1.17 11.46
N LEU A 402 2.97 0.12 11.68
CA LEU A 402 3.47 -0.24 13.00
C LEU A 402 4.90 0.25 13.18
N VAL A 403 5.20 0.91 14.28
CA VAL A 403 6.59 1.25 14.64
C VAL A 403 7.35 -0.06 14.89
N THR A 404 8.54 -0.19 14.30
CA THR A 404 9.44 -1.33 14.56
C THR A 404 9.82 -1.42 16.04
N GLU A 405 10.20 -2.59 16.56
CA GLU A 405 10.42 -2.81 18.01
C GLU A 405 11.38 -1.79 18.67
N ASN A 406 12.32 -1.24 17.91
CA ASN A 406 13.27 -0.22 18.36
C ASN A 406 13.01 1.18 17.77
N GLY A 407 11.99 1.35 16.92
CA GLY A 407 11.72 2.58 16.15
C GLY A 407 12.83 2.99 15.18
N ARG A 408 13.85 2.13 15.04
CA ARG A 408 15.05 2.34 14.23
C ARG A 408 15.06 1.34 13.09
N CYS A 409 15.57 1.79 11.96
CA CYS A 409 15.65 0.99 10.76
C CYS A 409 16.86 0.07 10.77
N GLU A 410 16.71 -1.16 10.26
CA GLU A 410 17.87 -2.01 9.99
C GLU A 410 18.59 -1.56 8.71
N ALA A 411 19.93 -1.52 8.73
CA ALA A 411 20.72 -1.13 7.56
C ALA A 411 20.49 -2.05 6.34
N SER A 412 20.16 -3.32 6.59
CA SER A 412 19.77 -4.33 5.61
C SER A 412 18.48 -3.99 4.86
N ASP A 413 17.62 -3.13 5.38
CA ASP A 413 16.35 -2.76 4.75
C ASP A 413 16.42 -1.46 3.94
N ALA A 414 17.55 -0.75 3.97
CA ALA A 414 17.69 0.56 3.32
C ALA A 414 17.47 0.52 1.81
N TRP A 415 17.97 -0.54 1.15
CA TRP A 415 17.80 -0.72 -0.29
C TRP A 415 16.35 -1.05 -0.69
N LYS A 416 15.57 -1.67 0.22
CA LYS A 416 14.15 -1.98 0.00
C LYS A 416 13.30 -0.72 0.01
N VAL A 417 13.69 0.26 0.83
CA VAL A 417 12.95 1.51 1.02
C VAL A 417 13.34 2.57 -0.01
N ASN A 418 14.63 2.76 -0.28
CA ASN A 418 15.08 3.69 -1.32
C ASN A 418 16.49 3.34 -1.80
N SER A 419 16.63 3.09 -3.11
CA SER A 419 17.91 2.76 -3.76
C SER A 419 18.99 3.84 -3.64
N THR A 420 18.64 5.06 -3.23
CA THR A 420 19.57 6.18 -2.98
C THR A 420 20.13 6.23 -1.55
N LEU A 421 19.70 5.34 -0.64
CA LEU A 421 20.20 5.20 0.74
C LEU A 421 21.47 4.32 0.82
N TRP A 422 22.54 4.69 0.11
CA TRP A 422 23.75 3.87 0.02
C TRP A 422 24.51 3.66 1.33
N SER A 423 24.37 4.57 2.30
CA SER A 423 24.99 4.46 3.63
C SER A 423 24.09 3.78 4.67
N GLY A 424 22.94 3.22 4.26
CA GLY A 424 21.97 2.65 5.18
C GLY A 424 21.18 3.72 5.94
N PHE A 425 20.28 3.29 6.83
CA PHE A 425 19.58 4.25 7.67
C PHE A 425 20.47 4.75 8.81
N ASN A 426 20.37 6.06 9.11
CA ASN A 426 20.88 6.61 10.35
C ASN A 426 19.75 6.75 11.39
N SER A 427 20.06 7.25 12.58
CA SER A 427 19.09 7.42 13.67
C SER A 427 17.98 8.45 13.39
N ASP A 428 18.08 9.21 12.30
CA ASP A 428 17.14 10.28 11.99
C ASP A 428 15.89 9.77 11.26
N PHE A 429 15.88 8.49 10.88
CA PHE A 429 14.72 7.86 10.26
C PHE A 429 13.86 7.16 11.32
N LEU A 430 12.56 7.46 11.27
CA LEU A 430 11.54 6.64 11.90
C LEU A 430 11.17 5.53 10.93
N CYS A 431 11.45 4.28 11.32
CA CYS A 431 11.03 3.11 10.55
C CYS A 431 9.77 2.47 11.07
N THR A 432 8.88 2.25 10.12
CA THR A 432 7.58 1.66 10.33
C THR A 432 7.39 0.53 9.35
N PHE A 433 6.57 -0.42 9.74
CA PHE A 433 6.22 -1.57 8.96
C PHE A 433 4.71 -1.60 8.81
N ASN A 434 4.24 -1.48 7.59
CA ASN A 434 2.89 -1.80 7.21
C ASN A 434 2.72 -3.33 7.20
N PRO A 435 1.84 -3.92 8.02
CA PRO A 435 1.61 -5.38 8.02
C PRO A 435 0.90 -5.90 6.76
N ILE A 436 0.96 -5.13 5.68
CA ILE A 436 0.10 -5.23 4.52
C ILE A 436 0.99 -4.95 3.31
N ASP A 437 1.00 -5.90 2.39
CA ASP A 437 1.69 -5.76 1.11
C ASP A 437 0.89 -4.80 0.22
N LEU A 438 1.39 -3.57 0.01
CA LEU A 438 0.70 -2.59 -0.83
C LEU A 438 1.02 -2.79 -2.32
N VAL A 439 0.08 -2.43 -3.19
CA VAL A 439 0.33 -2.41 -4.64
C VAL A 439 1.28 -1.27 -5.01
N PRO A 440 2.45 -1.58 -5.60
CA PRO A 440 3.40 -0.57 -6.04
C PRO A 440 2.81 0.39 -7.09
N GLY A 441 3.12 1.68 -6.99
CA GLY A 441 2.71 2.69 -7.98
C GLY A 441 1.23 3.10 -7.96
N ILE A 442 0.38 2.41 -7.20
CA ILE A 442 -1.04 2.77 -7.01
C ILE A 442 -1.21 3.69 -5.82
N CYS A 443 -0.53 3.38 -4.72
CA CYS A 443 -0.49 4.21 -3.53
C CYS A 443 0.72 5.15 -3.61
N LYS A 444 0.48 6.46 -3.52
CA LYS A 444 1.55 7.44 -3.38
C LYS A 444 1.55 8.00 -1.97
N LEU A 445 2.70 8.02 -1.31
CA LEU A 445 2.79 8.75 -0.05
C LEU A 445 2.78 10.25 -0.35
N GLU A 446 2.19 11.03 0.54
CA GLU A 446 2.13 12.48 0.36
C GLU A 446 3.46 13.12 0.81
N PRO A 447 4.26 13.68 -0.11
CA PRO A 447 5.57 14.21 0.24
C PRO A 447 5.44 15.40 1.19
N GLY A 448 6.28 15.45 2.22
CA GLY A 448 6.23 16.47 3.27
C GLY A 448 5.11 16.28 4.30
N GLY A 449 4.18 15.35 4.07
CA GLY A 449 3.10 15.05 5.00
C GLY A 449 3.61 14.46 6.31
N ALA A 450 2.94 14.78 7.42
CA ALA A 450 3.36 14.29 8.73
C ALA A 450 3.03 12.81 8.95
N VAL A 451 3.99 12.12 9.56
CA VAL A 451 3.80 10.84 10.25
C VAL A 451 3.37 11.14 11.68
N SER A 452 2.20 10.66 12.08
CA SER A 452 1.57 11.08 13.34
C SER A 452 0.81 9.96 14.03
N ASN A 453 0.33 10.19 15.26
CA ASN A 453 -0.66 9.33 15.92
C ASN A 453 -2.10 9.84 15.70
N PHE A 454 -2.35 10.65 14.68
CA PHE A 454 -3.66 11.30 14.53
C PHE A 454 -4.78 10.26 14.36
N ARG A 455 -5.70 10.25 15.33
CA ARG A 455 -7.02 9.64 15.26
C ARG A 455 -8.05 10.67 15.70
N ARG A 456 -9.28 10.57 15.18
CA ARG A 456 -10.33 11.57 15.48
C ARG A 456 -10.70 11.63 16.97
N ASP A 457 -10.46 10.54 17.69
CA ASP A 457 -10.64 10.35 19.14
C ASP A 457 -9.42 10.74 19.99
N ASN A 458 -8.26 10.97 19.39
CA ASN A 458 -7.05 11.40 20.11
C ASN A 458 -7.12 12.89 20.45
N ILE A 459 -7.00 13.21 21.74
CA ILE A 459 -7.12 14.57 22.28
C ILE A 459 -5.92 15.45 21.87
N VAL A 460 -4.74 14.84 21.63
CA VAL A 460 -3.50 15.56 21.29
C VAL A 460 -2.73 14.80 20.20
N PRO A 461 -2.67 15.29 18.95
CA PRO A 461 -1.87 14.64 17.94
C PRO A 461 -0.41 15.06 18.05
N TYR A 462 0.45 14.06 17.91
CA TYR A 462 1.89 14.21 17.81
C TYR A 462 2.33 13.97 16.36
N VAL A 463 3.20 14.85 15.88
CA VAL A 463 3.98 14.72 14.65
C VAL A 463 5.32 14.12 15.03
N TYR A 464 5.58 12.91 14.53
CA TYR A 464 6.81 12.15 14.79
C TYR A 464 7.88 12.43 13.73
N ALA A 465 7.46 12.48 12.48
CA ALA A 465 8.32 12.58 11.32
C ALA A 465 7.60 13.29 10.16
N VAL A 466 8.35 13.70 9.14
CA VAL A 466 7.82 14.09 7.83
C VAL A 466 8.11 12.99 6.81
N ASN A 467 7.14 12.71 5.95
CA ASN A 467 7.33 11.79 4.85
C ASN A 467 8.23 12.43 3.78
N THR A 468 9.28 11.73 3.40
CA THR A 468 10.29 12.20 2.44
C THR A 468 10.25 11.39 1.13
N MET A 469 9.32 10.45 1.01
CA MET A 469 9.19 9.55 -0.13
C MET A 469 7.96 9.91 -0.98
N ASP A 470 8.14 9.86 -2.30
CA ASP A 470 7.08 10.11 -3.29
C ASP A 470 6.30 8.83 -3.65
N GLU A 471 6.84 7.66 -3.31
CA GLU A 471 6.24 6.34 -3.59
C GLU A 471 6.31 5.43 -2.37
N VAL A 472 5.34 4.52 -2.24
CA VAL A 472 5.44 3.42 -1.29
C VAL A 472 6.45 2.41 -1.85
N PRO A 473 7.56 2.11 -1.14
CA PRO A 473 8.55 1.14 -1.60
C PRO A 473 7.95 -0.26 -1.74
N TYR A 474 8.62 -1.16 -2.47
CA TYR A 474 8.20 -2.55 -2.58
C TYR A 474 8.12 -3.19 -1.19
N GLY A 475 6.91 -3.62 -0.81
CA GLY A 475 6.67 -4.35 0.42
C GLY A 475 6.23 -3.48 1.59
N GLN A 476 6.63 -3.90 2.78
CA GLN A 476 5.96 -3.55 4.03
C GLN A 476 6.64 -2.37 4.75
N SER A 477 7.82 -1.91 4.36
CA SER A 477 8.57 -0.89 5.13
C SER A 477 8.31 0.54 4.63
N MET A 478 7.89 1.43 5.53
CA MET A 478 7.76 2.87 5.30
C MET A 478 8.64 3.64 6.28
N SER A 479 9.23 4.74 5.81
CA SER A 479 10.12 5.58 6.64
C SER A 479 9.76 7.06 6.56
N GLY A 480 9.92 7.77 7.66
CA GLY A 480 9.86 9.23 7.71
C GLY A 480 11.10 9.82 8.37
N GLN A 481 11.45 11.05 8.02
CA GLN A 481 12.53 11.79 8.69
C GLN A 481 12.00 12.38 10.01
N ARG A 482 12.58 12.00 11.15
CA ARG A 482 12.19 12.49 12.49
C ARG A 482 12.31 14.02 12.58
N VAL A 483 11.36 14.65 13.27
CA VAL A 483 11.31 16.12 13.45
C VAL A 483 12.18 16.61 14.61
N ASP A 484 12.41 15.79 15.65
CA ASP A 484 13.36 16.05 16.74
C ASP A 484 14.11 14.76 17.07
N TYR A 485 15.43 14.76 16.86
CA TYR A 485 16.30 13.74 17.46
C TYR A 485 17.73 14.24 17.69
N GLN A 486 18.24 13.93 18.90
CA GLN A 486 19.65 14.00 19.27
C GLN A 486 20.21 12.57 19.33
N GLY A 487 21.12 12.22 18.43
CA GLY A 487 21.98 11.05 18.63
C GLY A 487 23.00 11.34 19.71
N GLN A 488 22.68 11.09 20.99
CA GLN A 488 23.65 11.30 22.08
C GLN A 488 24.74 10.22 22.16
N ASN A 489 24.72 9.16 21.33
CA ASN A 489 25.77 8.14 21.33
C ASN A 489 26.03 7.57 19.92
N SER A 490 26.60 8.39 19.02
CA SER A 490 27.25 7.89 17.81
C SER A 490 28.77 7.96 18.01
N PRO A 491 29.56 6.92 17.66
CA PRO A 491 31.02 6.91 17.82
C PRO A 491 31.76 7.83 16.84
N HIS A 492 31.04 8.65 16.06
CA HIS A 492 31.61 9.61 15.13
C HIS A 492 31.55 11.04 15.72
N PRO A 493 32.61 11.86 15.50
CA PRO A 493 32.81 13.12 16.19
C PRO A 493 31.60 14.03 16.05
N ALA A 494 31.20 14.64 17.19
CA ALA A 494 30.03 15.49 17.37
C ALA A 494 29.83 16.45 16.19
N VAL A 495 28.93 16.09 15.28
CA VAL A 495 28.56 16.92 14.15
C VAL A 495 27.47 17.87 14.63
N ASP A 496 27.59 19.15 14.33
CA ASP A 496 26.60 20.18 14.67
C ASP A 496 25.22 19.82 14.09
N HIS A 497 24.28 19.41 14.96
CA HIS A 497 22.90 19.04 14.65
C HIS A 497 21.91 20.15 15.06
N ASN A 498 22.40 21.35 15.39
CA ASN A 498 21.62 22.27 16.20
C ASN A 498 20.72 23.25 15.42
N HIS A 499 20.95 23.61 14.16
CA HIS A 499 20.24 24.79 13.61
C HIS A 499 18.71 24.63 13.51
N LEU A 500 18.19 23.70 12.70
CA LEU A 500 16.74 23.50 12.57
C LEU A 500 16.09 22.95 13.84
N VAL A 501 16.76 22.04 14.55
CA VAL A 501 16.27 21.52 15.84
C VAL A 501 16.24 22.65 16.88
N SER A 502 17.18 23.59 16.85
CA SER A 502 17.14 24.78 17.70
C SER A 502 16.03 25.74 17.27
N ILE A 503 15.73 25.87 15.98
CA ILE A 503 14.60 26.67 15.49
C ILE A 503 13.31 26.05 15.99
N ILE A 504 13.10 24.76 15.77
CA ILE A 504 11.93 24.00 16.28
C ILE A 504 11.83 24.09 17.81
N ARG A 505 12.94 23.97 18.54
CA ARG A 505 12.98 24.14 20.00
C ARG A 505 12.75 25.59 20.44
N SER A 506 13.16 26.58 19.64
CA SER A 506 12.97 28.01 19.90
C SER A 506 11.57 28.49 19.54
N ILE A 507 10.90 27.82 18.60
CA ILE A 507 9.48 28.01 18.30
C ILE A 507 8.63 27.65 19.53
N GLU A 508 9.12 26.74 20.40
CA GLU A 508 8.36 26.28 21.56
C GLU A 508 8.64 27.00 22.90
N LEU A 509 9.63 27.90 23.03
CA LEU A 509 9.87 28.68 24.27
C LEU A 509 10.55 30.02 23.89
N TYR A 510 10.24 31.20 24.44
CA TYR A 510 10.43 31.57 25.85
C TYR A 510 9.72 32.89 26.21
N GLU A 511 9.48 33.02 27.51
CA GLU A 511 9.36 34.31 28.18
C GLU A 511 10.46 35.29 27.73
N ASN A 512 10.05 36.52 27.39
CA ASN A 512 10.76 37.61 26.71
C ASN A 512 10.91 37.54 25.17
N GLY A 513 10.31 36.56 24.48
CA GLY A 513 10.22 36.54 23.01
C GLY A 513 9.41 37.70 22.43
N HIS A 514 9.70 38.15 21.21
CA HIS A 514 8.91 39.20 20.54
C HIS A 514 7.61 38.63 19.95
N CYS A 515 6.51 39.36 20.11
CA CYS A 515 5.19 39.00 19.61
C CYS A 515 4.47 40.23 19.04
N THR A 516 3.31 40.04 18.41
CA THR A 516 2.51 41.14 17.84
C THR A 516 1.09 41.06 18.38
N LEU A 517 0.58 42.18 18.89
CA LEU A 517 -0.79 42.30 19.41
C LEU A 517 -1.82 42.30 18.26
N PRO A 518 -3.10 42.03 18.53
CA PRO A 518 -4.16 42.10 17.51
C PRO A 518 -4.29 43.48 16.84
N SER A 519 -3.80 44.53 17.50
CA SER A 519 -3.71 45.90 16.98
C SER A 519 -2.54 46.12 16.01
N GLY A 520 -1.68 45.14 15.79
CA GLY A 520 -0.44 45.26 15.01
C GLY A 520 0.73 45.86 15.80
N ALA A 521 0.55 46.21 17.07
CA ALA A 521 1.61 46.76 17.91
C ALA A 521 2.62 45.66 18.34
N PRO A 522 3.92 45.98 18.44
CA PRO A 522 4.93 45.06 18.93
C PRO A 522 4.73 44.78 20.43
N GLY A 523 4.99 43.55 20.84
CA GLY A 523 4.90 43.09 22.22
C GLY A 523 6.01 42.11 22.60
N ARG A 524 6.04 41.73 23.88
CA ARG A 524 6.85 40.63 24.40
C ARG A 524 6.01 39.58 25.09
N CYS A 525 6.37 38.33 24.89
CA CYS A 525 5.83 37.20 25.62
C CYS A 525 6.27 37.27 27.08
N LEU A 526 5.36 37.48 28.02
CA LEU A 526 5.67 37.46 29.46
C LEU A 526 4.69 36.54 30.17
N HIS A 527 5.06 36.03 31.35
CA HIS A 527 4.06 35.43 32.23
C HIS A 527 2.86 36.38 32.41
N TYR A 528 1.63 35.89 32.37
CA TYR A 528 0.44 36.76 32.48
C TYR A 528 0.45 37.61 33.76
N THR A 529 1.09 37.14 34.83
CA THR A 529 1.28 37.88 36.09
C THR A 529 2.31 39.02 36.00
N ARG A 530 3.17 39.03 34.97
CA ARG A 530 4.24 40.01 34.73
C ARG A 530 3.90 41.01 33.63
N CYS A 531 2.69 40.95 33.09
CA CYS A 531 2.22 41.82 32.01
C CYS A 531 1.83 43.20 32.58
N PRO A 532 2.57 44.30 32.27
CA PRO A 532 2.35 45.60 32.91
C PRO A 532 0.96 46.20 32.66
N SER A 533 0.35 45.85 31.52
CA SER A 533 -0.98 46.31 31.09
C SER A 533 -2.15 45.47 31.65
N MET A 534 -1.89 44.37 32.36
CA MET A 534 -2.92 43.46 32.90
C MET A 534 -3.19 43.62 34.41
N TYR A 535 -2.83 44.76 35.02
CA TYR A 535 -3.14 45.07 36.43
C TYR A 535 -4.64 45.32 36.73
N TRP A 536 -5.54 44.64 36.02
CA TRP A 536 -6.99 44.64 36.27
C TRP A 536 -7.44 43.24 36.71
N ASN A 537 -7.62 43.09 38.03
CA ASN A 537 -8.29 42.00 38.75
C ASN A 537 -8.09 40.57 38.20
N ARG A 538 -7.41 39.72 38.99
CA ARG A 538 -7.25 38.25 38.82
C ARG A 538 -8.52 37.47 38.45
N GLN A 539 -9.71 38.05 38.54
CA GLN A 539 -10.99 37.43 38.17
C GLN A 539 -11.30 37.46 36.66
N ASN A 540 -10.63 38.29 35.84
CA ASN A 540 -10.96 38.41 34.41
C ASN A 540 -10.01 37.68 33.44
N VAL A 541 -8.79 37.34 33.87
CA VAL A 541 -7.79 36.69 33.00
C VAL A 541 -8.30 35.37 32.43
N ASP A 542 -8.96 34.57 33.27
CA ASP A 542 -9.54 33.28 32.87
C ASP A 542 -10.65 33.45 31.82
N MET A 543 -11.42 34.54 31.90
CA MET A 543 -12.46 34.86 30.93
C MET A 543 -11.86 35.32 29.59
N PHE A 544 -10.81 36.16 29.62
CA PHE A 544 -10.14 36.63 28.40
C PHE A 544 -9.36 35.52 27.68
N LEU A 545 -8.77 34.58 28.43
CA LEU A 545 -8.17 33.35 27.90
C LEU A 545 -9.23 32.43 27.27
N ARG A 546 -10.39 32.25 27.91
CA ARG A 546 -11.51 31.48 27.36
C ARG A 546 -12.12 32.10 26.10
N LEU A 547 -12.09 33.43 25.99
CA LEU A 547 -12.62 34.18 24.84
C LEU A 547 -11.58 34.43 23.73
N ASN A 548 -10.34 33.91 23.85
CA ASN A 548 -9.24 34.10 22.89
C ASN A 548 -8.93 35.58 22.55
N LEU A 549 -9.16 36.48 23.51
CA LEU A 549 -8.96 37.92 23.31
C LEU A 549 -7.50 38.37 23.50
N ILE A 550 -6.61 37.47 23.92
CA ILE A 550 -5.18 37.73 24.17
C ILE A 550 -4.36 36.68 23.40
N PRO A 551 -3.39 37.07 22.56
CA PRO A 551 -2.50 36.13 21.89
C PRO A 551 -1.65 35.37 22.91
N LEU A 552 -1.71 34.04 22.87
CA LEU A 552 -0.91 33.15 23.70
C LEU A 552 0.48 32.98 23.08
N CYS A 553 1.52 33.05 23.93
CA CYS A 553 2.90 32.81 23.51
C CYS A 553 3.37 31.37 23.78
N ASN A 554 2.69 30.65 24.67
CA ASN A 554 2.96 29.22 24.90
C ASN A 554 1.68 28.45 25.26
N ARG A 555 1.77 27.11 25.18
CA ARG A 555 0.66 26.18 25.44
C ARG A 555 0.25 26.06 26.91
N ALA A 556 1.11 26.45 27.86
CA ALA A 556 0.78 26.36 29.28
C ALA A 556 -0.25 27.39 29.75
N GLN A 557 -0.71 28.30 28.87
CA GLN A 557 -1.53 29.49 29.19
C GLN A 557 -0.86 30.46 30.19
N GLU A 558 0.40 30.22 30.51
CA GLU A 558 1.13 30.99 31.49
C GLU A 558 1.79 32.22 30.88
N THR A 559 2.11 32.22 29.58
CA THR A 559 2.71 33.37 28.90
C THR A 559 1.82 33.95 27.80
N VAL A 560 1.64 35.27 27.83
CA VAL A 560 0.77 36.04 26.93
C VAL A 560 1.58 37.12 26.23
N CYS A 561 1.13 37.55 25.06
CA CYS A 561 1.74 38.67 24.34
C CYS A 561 1.39 40.00 25.02
N CYS A 562 2.36 40.60 25.70
CA CYS A 562 2.24 41.85 26.43
C CYS A 562 2.75 43.03 25.61
N GLN A 563 2.04 44.15 25.61
CA GLN A 563 2.59 45.39 25.12
C GLN A 563 3.74 45.83 26.03
N VAL A 564 4.92 46.09 25.45
CA VAL A 564 6.12 46.55 26.17
C VAL A 564 6.18 48.05 26.17
#